data_AF-A0A846ZE19-F1
#
_entry.id   AF-A0A846ZE19-F1
#
_cell.length_a   1.000
_cell.length_b   1.000
_cell.length_c   1.000
_cell.angle_alpha   90.00
_cell.angle_beta   90.00
_cell.angle_gamma   90.00
#
_symmetry.space_group_name_H-M   'P 1'
#
loop_
_entity.id
_entity.type
_entity.pdbx_description
1 polymer ?
#
loop_
_entity_poly.entity_id
_entity_poly.type
_entity_poly.pdbx_seq_one_letter_code
_entity_poly.pdbx_strand_id
1 'polypeptide(L)'
;MEKALIPEGFTRATGGAISHRNRMARYAQGKHVPRDDLVERAEQVFPGSRPLLEHPYWTIIDPDVDVTANSAAWLGALGSEVRNIVFKTRSAATELALRRRKLTRVTLRQLENRGTFEALAALALLLREARETRNDELAFDCAHSFWRVLLLVLSSIPFVTHLSEITELAGDALLDHVIYRGEQVAIAKAHVHIHIHEDLLRSYCLYLEDEGKLKPDWRSWVRERLLLIRGTKGLEFFYALRMPTEATDELRDDDGRHVIFEREQFARFKAWDYLYDSHRTPRSFTEDIITFLADDEGHWPDSSTPRQQNSDSRS
;
A
#
# COMPACT_ATOMS: atom_id res chain seq x y z
N MET A 1 4.27 -22.39 15.75
CA MET A 1 3.09 -21.51 15.90
C MET A 1 1.80 -22.32 16.07
N GLU A 2 1.40 -23.19 15.13
CA GLU A 2 0.15 -23.99 15.22
C GLU A 2 0.04 -24.80 16.53
N LYS A 3 1.14 -25.41 16.99
CA LYS A 3 1.17 -26.16 18.26
C LYS A 3 0.94 -25.30 19.52
N ALA A 4 1.27 -24.01 19.47
CA ALA A 4 1.02 -23.09 20.57
C ALA A 4 -0.45 -22.64 20.60
N LEU A 5 -1.04 -22.42 19.42
CA LEU A 5 -2.46 -22.04 19.26
C LEU A 5 -3.43 -23.21 19.43
N ILE A 6 -3.08 -24.40 18.94
CA ILE A 6 -3.95 -25.59 18.93
C ILE A 6 -3.14 -26.84 19.33
N PRO A 7 -2.66 -26.93 20.58
CA PRO A 7 -1.91 -28.10 21.06
C PRO A 7 -2.74 -29.39 20.98
N GLU A 8 -4.05 -29.30 21.20
CA GLU A 8 -5.02 -30.41 21.09
C GLU A 8 -5.08 -31.00 19.66
N GLY A 9 -4.63 -30.24 18.66
CA GLY A 9 -4.61 -30.63 17.25
C GLY A 9 -3.52 -31.63 16.91
N PHE A 10 -2.59 -31.89 17.84
CA PHE A 10 -1.44 -32.79 17.68
C PHE A 10 -1.62 -34.02 18.57
N THR A 11 -1.95 -35.15 17.96
CA THR A 11 -2.10 -36.44 18.66
C THR A 11 -0.99 -37.40 18.26
N ARG A 12 -0.49 -38.22 19.20
CA ARG A 12 0.42 -39.31 18.84
C ARG A 12 -0.39 -40.51 18.34
N ALA A 13 -0.13 -40.95 17.12
CA ALA A 13 -0.67 -42.18 16.57
C ALA A 13 -0.01 -43.40 17.22
N THR A 14 -0.64 -44.57 17.10
CA THR A 14 -0.28 -45.84 17.77
C THR A 14 1.14 -46.35 17.44
N GLY A 15 1.80 -45.79 16.43
CA GLY A 15 3.20 -46.08 16.06
C GLY A 15 4.23 -45.00 16.42
N GLY A 16 3.87 -44.04 17.28
CA GLY A 16 4.77 -42.94 17.69
C GLY A 16 4.81 -41.75 16.73
N ALA A 17 4.22 -41.86 15.54
CA ALA A 17 4.08 -40.76 14.59
C ALA A 17 3.10 -39.68 15.11
N ILE A 18 3.44 -38.40 14.93
CA ILE A 18 2.57 -37.28 15.29
C ILE A 18 1.53 -37.09 14.17
N SER A 19 0.26 -37.31 14.49
CA SER A 19 -0.88 -36.98 13.63
C SER A 19 -1.39 -35.58 13.97
N HIS A 20 -1.61 -34.75 12.95
CA HIS A 20 -2.07 -33.37 13.09
C HIS A 20 -3.19 -33.07 12.07
N ARG A 21 -4.23 -32.33 12.47
CA ARG A 21 -5.40 -32.07 11.62
C ARG A 21 -5.19 -31.03 10.51
N ASN A 22 -3.96 -30.55 10.30
CA ASN A 22 -3.54 -29.56 9.31
C ASN A 22 -4.57 -28.42 9.13
N ARG A 23 -4.97 -27.81 10.25
CA ARG A 23 -6.00 -26.76 10.24
C ARG A 23 -5.46 -25.48 9.60
N MET A 24 -4.18 -25.20 9.81
CA MET A 24 -3.51 -24.05 9.21
C MET A 24 -3.52 -24.09 7.68
N ALA A 25 -3.32 -25.26 7.05
CA ALA A 25 -3.43 -25.35 5.59
C ALA A 25 -4.83 -25.01 5.07
N ARG A 26 -5.89 -25.27 5.83
CA ARG A 26 -7.26 -24.90 5.42
C ARG A 26 -7.53 -23.41 5.57
N TYR A 27 -6.99 -22.79 6.62
CA TYR A 27 -7.02 -21.33 6.78
C TYR A 27 -6.21 -20.63 5.69
N ALA A 28 -5.01 -21.12 5.39
CA ALA A 28 -4.17 -20.61 4.30
C ALA A 28 -4.86 -20.70 2.92
N GLN A 29 -5.74 -21.70 2.73
CA GLN A 29 -6.55 -21.84 1.53
C GLN A 29 -7.86 -21.01 1.55
N GLY A 30 -8.10 -20.20 2.59
CA GLY A 30 -9.33 -19.40 2.73
C GLY A 30 -10.62 -20.21 2.93
N LYS A 31 -10.51 -21.53 3.16
CA LYS A 31 -11.69 -22.43 3.25
C LYS A 31 -12.48 -22.27 4.55
N HIS A 32 -11.87 -21.67 5.56
CA HIS A 32 -12.46 -21.45 6.87
C HIS A 32 -11.99 -20.11 7.43
N VAL A 33 -12.79 -19.52 8.30
CA VAL A 33 -12.43 -18.38 9.14
C VAL A 33 -12.22 -18.90 10.57
N PRO A 34 -11.25 -18.36 11.34
CA PRO A 34 -11.09 -18.70 12.74
C PRO A 34 -12.41 -18.50 13.50
N ARG A 35 -12.79 -19.49 14.29
CA ARG A 35 -13.91 -19.37 15.23
C ARG A 35 -13.48 -18.55 16.45
N ASP A 36 -14.46 -17.97 17.16
CA ASP A 36 -14.24 -17.12 18.34
C ASP A 36 -13.35 -17.77 19.40
N ASP A 37 -13.48 -19.08 19.62
CA ASP A 37 -12.63 -19.85 20.56
C ASP A 37 -11.16 -19.84 20.16
N LEU A 38 -10.87 -19.93 18.86
CA LEU A 38 -9.51 -19.84 18.33
C LEU A 38 -8.98 -18.40 18.38
N VAL A 39 -9.83 -17.40 18.14
CA VAL A 39 -9.45 -15.99 18.25
C VAL A 39 -9.14 -15.62 19.70
N GLU A 40 -9.97 -16.06 20.65
CA GLU A 40 -9.72 -15.86 22.08
C GLU A 40 -8.41 -16.50 22.52
N ARG A 41 -8.14 -17.72 22.03
CA ARG A 41 -6.87 -18.39 22.32
C ARG A 41 -5.69 -17.68 21.67
N ALA A 42 -5.85 -17.14 20.46
CA ALA A 42 -4.83 -16.32 19.83
C ALA A 42 -4.55 -15.05 20.65
N GLU A 43 -5.56 -14.38 21.17
CA GLU A 43 -5.40 -13.20 22.04
C GLU A 43 -4.68 -13.54 23.34
N GLN A 44 -4.96 -14.70 23.94
CA GLN A 44 -4.27 -15.16 25.16
C GLN A 44 -2.78 -15.45 24.93
N VAL A 45 -2.44 -16.03 23.77
CA VAL A 45 -1.04 -16.40 23.44
C VAL A 45 -0.28 -15.20 22.84
N PHE A 46 -0.97 -14.35 22.08
CA PHE A 46 -0.47 -13.19 21.37
C PHE A 46 -1.41 -12.00 21.63
N PRO A 47 -1.23 -11.26 22.74
CA PRO A 47 -2.04 -10.10 23.07
C PRO A 47 -2.08 -9.06 21.94
N GLY A 48 -3.26 -8.54 21.65
CA GLY A 48 -3.50 -7.60 20.55
C GLY A 48 -3.76 -8.25 19.18
N SER A 49 -3.89 -9.58 19.10
CA SER A 49 -4.19 -10.28 17.85
C SER A 49 -5.67 -10.24 17.49
N ARG A 50 -6.59 -10.19 18.47
CA ARG A 50 -8.04 -10.13 18.22
C ARG A 50 -8.44 -8.92 17.38
N PRO A 51 -8.05 -7.66 17.73
CA PRO A 51 -8.42 -6.49 16.92
C PRO A 51 -7.95 -6.56 15.47
N LEU A 52 -6.90 -7.34 15.21
CA LEU A 52 -6.35 -7.55 13.87
C LEU A 52 -7.14 -8.64 13.12
N LEU A 53 -7.46 -9.76 13.76
CA LEU A 53 -8.19 -10.88 13.17
C LEU A 53 -9.66 -10.53 12.90
N GLU A 54 -10.30 -9.77 13.79
CA GLU A 54 -11.70 -9.35 13.69
C GLU A 54 -11.85 -7.99 12.99
N HIS A 55 -10.77 -7.46 12.41
CA HIS A 55 -10.80 -6.12 11.83
C HIS A 55 -11.78 -6.04 10.64
N PRO A 56 -12.61 -4.98 10.53
CA PRO A 56 -13.57 -4.84 9.43
C PRO A 56 -12.97 -4.86 8.03
N TYR A 57 -11.66 -4.57 7.91
CA TYR A 57 -10.92 -4.64 6.65
C TYR A 57 -11.16 -5.95 5.90
N TRP A 58 -11.12 -7.10 6.58
CA TRP A 58 -11.24 -8.41 5.94
C TRP A 58 -12.60 -8.62 5.27
N THR A 59 -13.68 -8.14 5.89
CA THR A 59 -15.01 -8.16 5.30
C THR A 59 -15.16 -7.10 4.20
N ILE A 60 -14.54 -5.93 4.36
CA ILE A 60 -14.60 -4.85 3.37
C ILE A 60 -13.92 -5.26 2.07
N ILE A 61 -12.80 -5.99 2.11
CA ILE A 61 -12.10 -6.40 0.90
C ILE A 61 -12.73 -7.63 0.24
N ASP A 62 -13.59 -8.36 0.93
CA ASP A 62 -14.27 -9.54 0.38
C ASP A 62 -15.20 -9.14 -0.79
N PRO A 63 -14.93 -9.60 -2.03
CA PRO A 63 -15.72 -9.22 -3.19
C PRO A 63 -17.15 -9.75 -3.15
N ASP A 64 -17.41 -10.84 -2.41
CA ASP A 64 -18.73 -11.48 -2.34
C ASP A 64 -19.71 -10.73 -1.43
N VAL A 65 -19.22 -9.79 -0.62
CA VAL A 65 -20.04 -9.03 0.34
C VAL A 65 -20.51 -7.72 -0.26
N ASP A 66 -21.83 -7.46 -0.22
CA ASP A 66 -22.41 -6.21 -0.71
C ASP A 66 -22.04 -5.00 0.18
N VAL A 67 -21.38 -4.02 -0.44
CA VAL A 67 -20.95 -2.76 0.17
C VAL A 67 -22.09 -1.79 0.38
N THR A 68 -23.06 -1.76 -0.53
CA THR A 68 -24.09 -0.71 -0.56
C THR A 68 -24.99 -0.76 0.68
N ALA A 69 -25.29 -1.97 1.16
CA ALA A 69 -26.09 -2.18 2.37
C ALA A 69 -25.33 -1.90 3.67
N ASN A 70 -24.00 -2.08 3.69
CA ASN A 70 -23.23 -2.16 4.94
C ASN A 70 -22.23 -1.02 5.17
N SER A 71 -21.95 -0.21 4.14
CA SER A 71 -20.88 0.79 4.19
C SER A 71 -20.95 1.75 5.39
N ALA A 72 -22.14 2.28 5.70
CA ALA A 72 -22.29 3.21 6.82
C ALA A 72 -22.01 2.53 8.17
N ALA A 73 -22.44 1.27 8.34
CA ALA A 73 -22.19 0.49 9.54
C ALA A 73 -20.71 0.16 9.70
N TRP A 74 -20.04 -0.28 8.63
CA TRP A 74 -18.60 -0.59 8.65
C TRP A 74 -17.75 0.65 8.93
N LEU A 75 -18.02 1.80 8.29
CA LEU A 75 -17.33 3.03 8.65
C LEU A 75 -17.62 3.48 10.08
N GLY A 76 -18.84 3.22 10.58
CA GLY A 76 -19.22 3.50 11.96
C GLY A 76 -18.53 2.61 12.99
N ALA A 77 -18.08 1.41 12.59
CA ALA A 77 -17.33 0.48 13.43
C ALA A 77 -15.82 0.80 13.49
N LEU A 78 -15.30 1.60 12.56
CA LEU A 78 -13.91 2.08 12.61
C LEU A 78 -13.69 3.04 13.78
N GLY A 79 -12.44 3.24 14.16
CA GLY A 79 -12.01 4.11 15.23
C GLY A 79 -12.43 5.56 15.03
N SER A 80 -12.56 6.26 16.16
CA SER A 80 -13.09 7.63 16.21
C SER A 80 -12.32 8.61 15.33
N GLU A 81 -11.01 8.44 15.20
CA GLU A 81 -10.16 9.31 14.38
C GLU A 81 -10.50 9.23 12.88
N VAL A 82 -10.70 8.01 12.37
CA VAL A 82 -11.09 7.75 10.98
C VAL A 82 -12.53 8.18 10.75
N ARG A 83 -13.43 7.84 11.69
CA ARG A 83 -14.83 8.28 11.66
C ARG A 83 -14.97 9.80 11.56
N ASN A 84 -14.19 10.56 12.32
CA ASN A 84 -14.23 12.01 12.30
C ASN A 84 -13.75 12.61 10.96
N ILE A 85 -12.99 11.86 10.17
CA ILE A 85 -12.55 12.25 8.83
C ILE A 85 -13.67 12.00 7.80
N VAL A 86 -14.40 10.89 7.90
CA VAL A 86 -15.42 10.50 6.90
C VAL A 86 -16.83 10.99 7.25
N PHE A 87 -17.10 11.27 8.52
CA PHE A 87 -18.38 11.80 9.01
C PHE A 87 -18.26 13.23 9.50
N LYS A 88 -19.33 13.99 9.34
CA LYS A 88 -19.54 15.29 9.99
C LYS A 88 -20.59 15.10 11.07
N THR A 89 -20.27 15.52 12.28
CA THR A 89 -21.24 15.62 13.36
C THR A 89 -22.18 16.77 13.06
N ARG A 90 -23.48 16.50 12.96
CA ARG A 90 -24.50 17.55 12.94
C ARG A 90 -25.11 17.60 14.35
N SER A 91 -24.89 18.70 15.06
CA SER A 91 -25.69 19.01 16.23
C SER A 91 -27.03 19.58 15.74
N ALA A 92 -28.08 18.77 15.81
CA ALA A 92 -29.43 19.29 16.00
C ALA A 92 -29.78 19.04 17.47
N ALA A 93 -30.52 19.95 18.09
CA ALA A 93 -30.73 20.09 19.54
C ALA A 93 -31.25 18.85 20.29
N THR A 94 -31.49 17.72 19.61
CA THR A 94 -32.03 16.49 20.20
C THR A 94 -31.44 15.20 19.64
N GLU A 95 -30.65 15.20 18.55
CA GLU A 95 -30.04 13.98 18.00
C GLU A 95 -28.66 14.24 17.36
N LEU A 96 -27.65 13.47 17.79
CA LEU A 96 -26.34 13.40 17.16
C LEU A 96 -26.41 12.49 15.92
N ALA A 97 -26.88 13.03 14.79
CA ALA A 97 -26.85 12.30 13.53
C ALA A 97 -25.48 12.44 12.85
N LEU A 98 -24.80 11.32 12.58
CA LEU A 98 -23.60 11.28 11.76
C LEU A 98 -23.99 11.37 10.29
N ARG A 99 -23.52 12.42 9.59
CA ARG A 99 -23.72 12.55 8.15
C ARG A 99 -22.41 12.34 7.41
N ARG A 100 -22.44 11.55 6.34
CA ARG A 100 -21.27 11.33 5.48
C ARG A 100 -20.78 12.66 4.89
N ARG A 101 -19.49 12.91 4.98
CA ARG A 101 -18.85 14.06 4.31
C ARG A 101 -18.77 13.79 2.81
N LYS A 102 -18.80 14.87 2.02
CA LYS A 102 -18.41 14.79 0.61
C LYS A 102 -16.94 14.38 0.55
N LEU A 103 -16.64 13.34 -0.21
CA LEU A 103 -15.27 12.93 -0.46
C LEU A 103 -14.56 13.99 -1.30
N THR A 104 -13.36 14.35 -0.85
CA THR A 104 -12.48 15.28 -1.53
C THR A 104 -11.05 14.77 -1.39
N ARG A 105 -10.13 15.27 -2.22
CA ARG A 105 -8.69 15.00 -2.06
C ARG A 105 -8.16 15.39 -0.67
N VAL A 106 -8.80 16.35 0.01
CA VAL A 106 -8.46 16.71 1.40
C VAL A 106 -8.82 15.58 2.36
N THR A 107 -10.00 14.98 2.21
CA THR A 107 -10.44 13.82 3.00
C THR A 107 -9.49 12.64 2.81
N LEU A 108 -9.10 12.35 1.57
CA LEU A 108 -8.15 11.28 1.26
C LEU A 108 -6.78 11.54 1.90
N ARG A 109 -6.24 12.76 1.80
CA ARG A 109 -4.98 13.14 2.48
C ARG A 109 -5.08 13.05 4.00
N GLN A 110 -6.23 13.34 4.59
CA GLN A 110 -6.44 13.17 6.04
C GLN A 110 -6.37 11.70 6.45
N LEU A 111 -6.92 10.78 5.64
CA LEU A 111 -6.78 9.34 5.85
C LEU A 111 -5.32 8.89 5.66
N GLU A 112 -4.65 9.35 4.60
CA GLU A 112 -3.23 9.09 4.37
C GLU A 112 -2.36 9.47 5.58
N ASN A 113 -2.60 10.66 6.15
CA ASN A 113 -1.84 11.17 7.29
C ASN A 113 -2.07 10.38 8.60
N ARG A 114 -3.06 9.49 8.66
CA ARG A 114 -3.20 8.55 9.79
C ARG A 114 -2.24 7.39 9.64
N GLY A 115 -2.08 6.89 8.41
CA GLY A 115 -1.24 5.73 8.11
C GLY A 115 -1.65 4.47 8.86
N THR A 116 -2.87 4.38 9.40
CA THR A 116 -3.30 3.23 10.22
C THR A 116 -4.03 2.19 9.39
N PHE A 117 -4.11 0.96 9.91
CA PHE A 117 -4.90 -0.11 9.29
C PHE A 117 -6.39 0.25 9.19
N GLU A 118 -6.92 1.05 10.13
CA GLU A 118 -8.27 1.60 10.03
C GLU A 118 -8.44 2.58 8.87
N ALA A 119 -7.43 3.43 8.61
CA ALA A 119 -7.45 4.33 7.47
C ALA A 119 -7.38 3.55 6.15
N LEU A 120 -6.63 2.44 6.12
CA LEU A 120 -6.61 1.51 4.99
C LEU A 120 -8.00 0.91 4.73
N ALA A 121 -8.69 0.46 5.79
CA ALA A 121 -10.05 -0.08 5.68
C ALA A 121 -11.07 0.96 5.22
N ALA A 122 -10.98 2.20 5.71
CA ALA A 122 -11.80 3.28 5.19
C ALA A 122 -11.55 3.49 3.70
N LEU A 123 -10.29 3.56 3.26
CA LEU A 123 -9.95 3.74 1.85
C LEU A 123 -10.42 2.58 0.97
N ALA A 124 -10.32 1.33 1.43
CA ALA A 124 -10.88 0.16 0.75
C ALA A 124 -12.38 0.30 0.52
N LEU A 125 -13.12 0.71 1.55
CA LEU A 125 -14.56 0.87 1.47
C LEU A 125 -14.97 2.02 0.54
N LEU A 126 -14.27 3.15 0.62
CA LEU A 126 -14.49 4.29 -0.27
C LEU A 126 -14.19 3.95 -1.73
N LEU A 127 -13.14 3.14 -1.96
CA LEU A 127 -12.81 2.62 -3.28
C LEU A 127 -13.95 1.76 -3.84
N ARG A 128 -14.46 0.81 -3.06
CA ARG A 128 -15.58 -0.04 -3.50
C ARG A 128 -16.82 0.78 -3.81
N GLU A 129 -17.16 1.76 -2.99
CA GLU A 129 -18.29 2.66 -3.29
C GLU A 129 -18.11 3.46 -4.57
N ALA A 130 -16.89 3.96 -4.83
CA ALA A 130 -16.60 4.67 -6.06
C ALA A 130 -16.80 3.77 -7.29
N ARG A 131 -16.41 2.49 -7.18
CA ARG A 131 -16.66 1.47 -8.21
C ARG A 131 -18.15 1.18 -8.40
N GLU A 132 -18.90 0.99 -7.32
CA GLU A 132 -20.36 0.77 -7.38
C GLU A 132 -21.09 1.95 -8.04
N THR A 133 -20.62 3.17 -7.77
CA THR A 133 -21.17 4.39 -8.39
C THR A 133 -20.59 4.72 -9.77
N ARG A 134 -19.71 3.87 -10.30
CA ARG A 134 -19.00 4.05 -11.60
C ARG A 134 -18.30 5.41 -11.71
N ASN A 135 -17.72 5.86 -10.61
CA ASN A 135 -16.91 7.06 -10.57
C ASN A 135 -15.42 6.68 -10.65
N ASP A 136 -14.95 6.43 -11.86
CA ASP A 136 -13.61 5.89 -12.13
C ASP A 136 -12.50 6.83 -11.64
N GLU A 137 -12.68 8.15 -11.77
CA GLU A 137 -11.72 9.14 -11.25
C GLU A 137 -11.59 9.05 -9.73
N LEU A 138 -12.73 8.97 -9.02
CA LEU A 138 -12.71 8.84 -7.56
C LEU A 138 -12.15 7.48 -7.14
N ALA A 139 -12.49 6.40 -7.86
CA ALA A 139 -11.93 5.08 -7.60
C ALA A 139 -10.40 5.12 -7.75
N PHE A 140 -9.89 5.77 -8.79
CA PHE A 140 -8.45 5.93 -9.00
C PHE A 140 -7.78 6.78 -7.93
N ASP A 141 -8.38 7.91 -7.54
CA ASP A 141 -7.91 8.75 -6.42
C ASP A 141 -7.87 7.93 -5.09
N CYS A 142 -8.90 7.12 -4.83
CA CYS A 142 -8.96 6.22 -3.67
C CYS A 142 -7.90 5.11 -3.74
N ALA A 143 -7.67 4.51 -4.91
CA ALA A 143 -6.66 3.48 -5.11
C ALA A 143 -5.25 4.02 -4.84
N HIS A 144 -4.94 5.23 -5.32
CA HIS A 144 -3.68 5.89 -5.00
C HIS A 144 -3.50 6.12 -3.50
N SER A 145 -4.51 6.66 -2.82
CA SER A 145 -4.43 6.86 -1.37
C SER A 145 -4.34 5.55 -0.61
N PHE A 146 -5.06 4.52 -1.06
CA PHE A 146 -4.98 3.16 -0.50
C PHE A 146 -3.56 2.62 -0.63
N TRP A 147 -2.96 2.66 -1.83
CA TRP A 147 -1.59 2.22 -2.06
C TRP A 147 -0.58 2.91 -1.13
N ARG A 148 -0.69 4.24 -0.99
CA ARG A 148 0.18 4.98 -0.06
C ARG A 148 -0.01 4.52 1.38
N VAL A 149 -1.25 4.36 1.84
CA VAL A 149 -1.51 3.88 3.21
C VAL A 149 -1.07 2.44 3.38
N LEU A 150 -1.21 1.60 2.36
CA LEU A 150 -0.71 0.23 2.36
C LEU A 150 0.77 0.28 2.69
N LEU A 151 1.58 1.01 1.90
CA LEU A 151 3.02 1.19 2.13
C LEU A 151 3.36 1.71 3.55
N LEU A 152 2.52 2.58 4.13
CA LEU A 152 2.71 3.08 5.48
C LEU A 152 2.46 2.00 6.54
N VAL A 153 1.36 1.25 6.43
CA VAL A 153 0.96 0.29 7.47
C VAL A 153 1.86 -0.93 7.53
N LEU A 154 2.59 -1.26 6.45
CA LEU A 154 3.44 -2.45 6.37
C LEU A 154 4.47 -2.55 7.50
N SER A 155 4.97 -1.42 8.02
CA SER A 155 5.94 -1.40 9.12
C SER A 155 5.29 -1.36 10.51
N SER A 156 3.96 -1.23 10.58
CA SER A 156 3.21 -1.01 11.84
C SER A 156 2.44 -2.23 12.33
N ILE A 157 2.32 -3.26 11.49
CA ILE A 157 1.54 -4.46 11.78
C ILE A 157 2.52 -5.64 11.93
N PRO A 158 2.24 -6.64 12.80
CA PRO A 158 3.02 -7.88 12.89
C PRO A 158 2.98 -8.77 11.63
N PHE A 159 2.78 -8.19 10.45
CA PHE A 159 2.69 -8.86 9.16
C PHE A 159 3.92 -8.68 8.29
N VAL A 160 5.06 -8.23 8.82
CA VAL A 160 6.30 -8.07 8.02
C VAL A 160 6.65 -9.34 7.22
N THR A 161 6.33 -10.53 7.73
CA THR A 161 6.55 -11.80 7.02
C THR A 161 5.45 -12.18 6.00
N HIS A 162 4.33 -11.46 6.01
CA HIS A 162 3.14 -11.70 5.16
C HIS A 162 2.79 -10.49 4.29
N LEU A 163 3.72 -9.53 4.12
CA LEU A 163 3.45 -8.30 3.39
C LEU A 163 3.10 -8.57 1.93
N SER A 164 3.77 -9.57 1.33
CA SER A 164 3.55 -9.96 -0.06
C SER A 164 2.12 -10.47 -0.25
N GLU A 165 1.66 -11.36 0.63
CA GLU A 165 0.32 -11.95 0.61
C GLU A 165 -0.76 -10.90 0.86
N ILE A 166 -0.55 -9.95 1.77
CA ILE A 166 -1.49 -8.85 2.00
C ILE A 166 -1.56 -7.91 0.80
N THR A 167 -0.42 -7.67 0.16
CA THR A 167 -0.33 -6.80 -1.02
C THR A 167 -0.99 -7.45 -2.23
N GLU A 168 -0.76 -8.75 -2.45
CA GLU A 168 -1.40 -9.56 -3.48
C GLU A 168 -2.91 -9.63 -3.26
N LEU A 169 -3.35 -9.93 -2.03
CA LEU A 169 -4.76 -9.93 -1.67
C LEU A 169 -5.44 -8.57 -1.91
N ALA A 170 -4.77 -7.46 -1.56
CA ALA A 170 -5.29 -6.13 -1.82
C ALA A 170 -5.32 -5.80 -3.33
N GLY A 171 -4.35 -6.32 -4.08
CA GLY A 171 -4.32 -6.30 -5.55
C GLY A 171 -5.55 -6.99 -6.13
N ASP A 172 -5.63 -8.30 -5.91
CA ASP A 172 -6.66 -9.19 -6.46
C ASP A 172 -8.06 -8.77 -6.07
N ALA A 173 -8.30 -8.41 -4.81
CA ALA A 173 -9.65 -8.16 -4.32
C ALA A 173 -10.16 -6.75 -4.64
N LEU A 174 -9.26 -5.77 -4.82
CA LEU A 174 -9.64 -4.36 -4.89
C LEU A 174 -8.94 -3.59 -6.00
N LEU A 175 -7.62 -3.50 -5.92
CA LEU A 175 -6.86 -2.52 -6.69
C LEU A 175 -6.83 -2.89 -8.17
N ASP A 176 -6.60 -4.15 -8.52
CA ASP A 176 -6.39 -4.59 -9.90
C ASP A 176 -7.65 -4.48 -10.77
N HIS A 177 -8.79 -4.16 -10.16
CA HIS A 177 -10.05 -3.87 -10.84
C HIS A 177 -10.27 -2.38 -11.16
N VAL A 178 -9.33 -1.51 -10.79
CA VAL A 178 -9.43 -0.07 -11.02
C VAL A 178 -8.80 0.26 -12.36
N ILE A 179 -9.61 0.83 -13.25
CA ILE A 179 -9.18 1.32 -14.57
C ILE A 179 -9.53 2.80 -14.65
N TYR A 180 -8.57 3.62 -15.05
CA TYR A 180 -8.81 5.03 -15.29
C TYR A 180 -7.93 5.53 -16.44
N ARG A 181 -8.55 6.17 -17.44
CA ARG A 181 -7.85 6.64 -18.65
C ARG A 181 -6.99 5.55 -19.29
N GLY A 182 -7.53 4.35 -19.41
CA GLY A 182 -6.87 3.22 -20.04
C GLY A 182 -5.67 2.64 -19.26
N GLU A 183 -5.34 3.17 -18.07
CA GLU A 183 -4.40 2.55 -17.15
C GLU A 183 -5.16 1.65 -16.17
N GLN A 184 -4.78 0.39 -16.09
CA GLN A 184 -5.26 -0.56 -15.10
C GLN A 184 -4.24 -0.66 -13.97
N VAL A 185 -4.70 -0.59 -12.72
CA VAL A 185 -3.82 -0.87 -11.59
C VAL A 185 -3.41 -2.34 -11.61
N ALA A 186 -2.15 -2.65 -11.32
CA ALA A 186 -1.59 -3.98 -11.54
C ALA A 186 -0.68 -4.41 -10.38
N ILE A 187 -1.21 -4.44 -9.16
CA ILE A 187 -0.43 -4.78 -7.96
C ILE A 187 -0.10 -6.28 -7.93
N ALA A 188 -1.09 -7.16 -8.12
CA ALA A 188 -0.87 -8.59 -8.04
C ALA A 188 -0.04 -9.08 -9.24
N LYS A 189 -0.36 -8.57 -10.43
CA LYS A 189 0.37 -8.91 -11.67
C LYS A 189 1.81 -8.40 -11.72
N ALA A 190 2.10 -7.23 -11.16
CA ALA A 190 3.45 -6.67 -11.20
C ALA A 190 4.43 -7.37 -10.25
N HIS A 191 3.99 -8.39 -9.49
CA HIS A 191 4.79 -9.10 -8.49
C HIS A 191 5.59 -8.12 -7.62
N VAL A 192 4.90 -7.09 -7.11
CA VAL A 192 5.56 -6.00 -6.42
C VAL A 192 6.37 -6.56 -5.25
N HIS A 193 7.68 -6.37 -5.31
CA HIS A 193 8.58 -6.72 -4.21
C HIS A 193 8.35 -5.74 -3.05
N ILE A 194 7.31 -6.00 -2.27
CA ILE A 194 6.84 -5.03 -1.29
C ILE A 194 7.84 -4.86 -0.13
N HIS A 195 8.61 -5.89 0.19
CA HIS A 195 9.68 -5.84 1.17
C HIS A 195 10.74 -4.77 0.83
N ILE A 196 11.04 -4.61 -0.46
CA ILE A 196 11.97 -3.58 -0.95
C ILE A 196 11.46 -2.17 -0.62
N HIS A 197 10.15 -1.95 -0.80
CA HIS A 197 9.52 -0.67 -0.50
C HIS A 197 9.56 -0.40 1.01
N GLU A 198 9.26 -1.42 1.82
CA GLU A 198 9.28 -1.31 3.27
C GLU A 198 10.69 -1.06 3.82
N ASP A 199 11.69 -1.79 3.33
CA ASP A 199 13.09 -1.65 3.74
C ASP A 199 13.61 -0.26 3.41
N LEU A 200 13.32 0.27 2.22
CA LEU A 200 13.70 1.62 1.83
C LEU A 200 13.08 2.67 2.77
N LEU A 201 11.76 2.61 2.94
CA LEU A 201 11.02 3.57 3.77
C LEU A 201 11.41 3.46 5.24
N ARG A 202 11.70 2.25 5.75
CA ARG A 202 12.14 2.02 7.13
C ARG A 202 13.56 2.55 7.33
N SER A 203 14.50 2.20 6.45
CA SER A 203 15.91 2.59 6.55
C SER A 203 16.06 4.12 6.53
N TYR A 204 15.27 4.80 5.71
CA TYR A 204 15.25 6.27 5.70
C TYR A 204 14.81 6.88 7.05
N CYS A 205 13.72 6.37 7.63
CA CYS A 205 13.24 6.86 8.91
C CYS A 205 14.25 6.59 10.03
N LEU A 206 14.81 5.37 10.10
CA LEU A 206 15.83 5.01 11.08
C LEU A 206 17.06 5.91 10.97
N TYR A 207 17.55 6.17 9.76
CA TYR A 207 18.65 7.12 9.55
C TYR A 207 18.35 8.51 10.11
N LEU A 208 17.14 9.04 9.89
CA LEU A 208 16.76 10.34 10.44
C LEU A 208 16.61 10.33 11.96
N GLU A 209 16.17 9.22 12.56
CA GLU A 209 16.11 9.07 14.01
C GLU A 209 17.50 9.05 14.63
N ASP A 210 18.43 8.28 14.06
CA ASP A 210 19.82 8.18 14.52
C ASP A 210 20.52 9.54 14.45
N GLU A 211 20.19 10.35 13.44
CA GLU A 211 20.66 11.73 13.27
C GLU A 211 19.94 12.75 14.18
N GLY A 212 18.95 12.33 14.97
CA GLY A 212 18.13 13.20 15.81
C GLY A 212 17.22 14.15 15.03
N LYS A 213 17.02 13.92 13.73
CA LYS A 213 16.20 14.73 12.81
C LYS A 213 14.73 14.28 12.79
N LEU A 214 14.45 13.06 13.27
CA LEU A 214 13.12 12.49 13.38
C LEU A 214 12.80 12.14 14.84
N LYS A 215 11.58 12.45 15.28
CA LYS A 215 11.09 12.00 16.58
C LYS A 215 10.64 10.53 16.49
N PRO A 216 10.89 9.72 17.52
CA PRO A 216 10.46 8.32 17.57
C PRO A 216 8.98 8.20 17.91
N ASP A 217 8.13 8.80 17.08
CA ASP A 217 6.69 8.75 17.17
C ASP A 217 6.06 8.44 15.82
N TRP A 218 4.94 7.71 15.86
CA TRP A 218 4.25 7.22 14.66
C TRP A 218 3.87 8.34 13.68
N ARG A 219 3.44 9.50 14.20
CA ARG A 219 2.98 10.60 13.37
C ARG A 219 4.15 11.22 12.60
N SER A 220 5.30 11.35 13.23
CA SER A 220 6.53 11.82 12.59
C SER A 220 6.99 10.84 11.51
N TRP A 221 6.95 9.53 11.77
CA TRP A 221 7.24 8.48 10.79
C TRP A 221 6.33 8.54 9.56
N VAL A 222 5.01 8.56 9.79
CA VAL A 222 4.01 8.63 8.70
C VAL A 222 4.25 9.87 7.84
N ARG A 223 4.51 11.02 8.48
CA ARG A 223 4.78 12.26 7.76
C ARG A 223 5.99 12.13 6.84
N GLU A 224 7.14 11.69 7.35
CA GLU A 224 8.36 11.61 6.53
C GLU A 224 8.25 10.57 5.42
N ARG A 225 7.64 9.41 5.69
CA ARG A 225 7.36 8.41 4.66
C ARG A 225 6.44 8.94 3.56
N LEU A 226 5.40 9.71 3.91
CA LEU A 226 4.55 10.35 2.91
C LEU A 226 5.30 11.41 2.08
N LEU A 227 6.29 12.11 2.66
CA LEU A 227 7.12 13.05 1.90
C LEU A 227 7.99 12.32 0.86
N LEU A 228 8.52 11.14 1.18
CA LEU A 228 9.20 10.28 0.21
C LEU A 228 8.24 9.79 -0.88
N ILE A 229 7.13 9.15 -0.49
CA ILE A 229 6.17 8.55 -1.42
C ILE A 229 5.57 9.60 -2.38
N ARG A 230 5.42 10.85 -1.93
CA ARG A 230 4.91 11.95 -2.77
C ARG A 230 6.00 12.66 -3.57
N GLY A 231 7.27 12.25 -3.48
CA GLY A 231 8.37 12.83 -4.25
C GLY A 231 8.96 14.11 -3.69
N THR A 232 8.56 14.56 -2.50
CA THR A 232 9.06 15.81 -1.91
C THR A 232 10.55 15.71 -1.54
N LYS A 233 11.07 14.49 -1.42
CA LYS A 233 12.48 14.22 -1.08
C LYS A 233 13.33 13.83 -2.30
N GLY A 234 12.74 13.76 -3.49
CA GLY A 234 13.42 13.34 -4.72
C GLY A 234 12.46 12.69 -5.72
N LEU A 235 12.71 12.88 -7.02
CA LEU A 235 11.88 12.30 -8.08
C LEU A 235 12.07 10.78 -8.19
N GLU A 236 13.24 10.27 -7.81
CA GLU A 236 13.51 8.84 -7.75
C GLU A 236 12.54 8.14 -6.79
N PHE A 237 12.25 8.74 -5.63
CA PHE A 237 11.26 8.19 -4.71
C PHE A 237 9.85 8.27 -5.25
N PHE A 238 9.51 9.37 -5.94
CA PHE A 238 8.20 9.54 -6.58
C PHE A 238 7.93 8.42 -7.59
N TYR A 239 8.87 8.20 -8.50
CA TYR A 239 8.73 7.21 -9.57
C TYR A 239 8.80 5.78 -9.01
N ALA A 240 9.76 5.48 -8.14
CA ALA A 240 9.95 4.14 -7.58
C ALA A 240 8.73 3.67 -6.76
N LEU A 241 8.19 4.55 -5.90
CA LEU A 241 7.09 4.23 -4.98
C LEU A 241 5.70 4.47 -5.59
N ARG A 242 5.62 4.87 -6.86
CA ARG A 242 4.34 5.04 -7.57
C ARG A 242 3.60 3.71 -7.64
N MET A 243 2.27 3.79 -7.51
CA MET A 243 1.37 2.65 -7.65
C MET A 243 1.58 2.00 -9.04
N PRO A 244 1.91 0.70 -9.11
CA PRO A 244 2.07 0.00 -10.37
C PRO A 244 0.78 0.00 -11.21
N THR A 245 0.93 0.27 -12.50
CA THR A 245 -0.15 0.21 -13.49
C THR A 245 0.32 -0.54 -14.75
N GLU A 246 -0.62 -1.08 -15.50
CA GLU A 246 -0.43 -1.65 -16.84
C GLU A 246 -1.36 -0.95 -17.84
N ALA A 247 -0.94 -0.92 -19.11
CA ALA A 247 -1.80 -0.41 -20.17
C ALA A 247 -2.92 -1.42 -20.48
N THR A 248 -4.16 -0.93 -20.55
CA THR A 248 -5.28 -1.68 -21.15
C THR A 248 -5.15 -1.70 -22.67
N ASP A 249 -5.94 -2.53 -23.34
CA ASP A 249 -5.96 -2.57 -24.81
C ASP A 249 -6.39 -1.21 -25.40
N GLU A 250 -7.33 -0.51 -24.77
CA GLU A 250 -7.73 0.85 -25.16
C GLU A 250 -6.54 1.83 -25.14
N LEU A 251 -5.67 1.73 -24.13
CA LEU A 251 -4.49 2.60 -24.05
C LEU A 251 -3.43 2.21 -25.08
N ARG A 252 -3.25 0.91 -25.34
CA ARG A 252 -2.30 0.39 -26.34
C ARG A 252 -2.67 0.80 -27.76
N ASP A 253 -3.96 0.91 -28.05
CA ASP A 253 -4.48 1.31 -29.36
C ASP A 253 -4.33 2.82 -29.62
N ASP A 254 -4.02 3.63 -28.59
CA ASP A 254 -3.71 5.06 -28.71
C ASP A 254 -2.19 5.28 -28.65
N ASP A 255 -1.52 5.20 -29.80
CA ASP A 255 -0.05 5.30 -29.92
C ASP A 255 0.55 6.49 -29.13
N GLY A 256 -0.10 7.66 -29.19
CA GLY A 256 0.38 8.87 -28.53
C GLY A 256 0.36 8.74 -27.01
N ARG A 257 -0.74 8.23 -26.44
CA ARG A 257 -0.85 8.02 -24.99
C ARG A 257 -0.06 6.81 -24.52
N HIS A 258 0.03 5.76 -25.34
CA HIS A 258 0.78 4.55 -25.01
C HIS A 258 2.27 4.85 -24.86
N VAL A 259 2.87 5.62 -25.78
CA VAL A 259 4.28 6.02 -25.70
C VAL A 259 4.57 6.82 -24.42
N ILE A 260 3.67 7.73 -24.03
CA ILE A 260 3.82 8.48 -22.76
C ILE A 260 3.78 7.52 -21.57
N PHE A 261 2.83 6.57 -21.57
CA PHE A 261 2.72 5.57 -20.52
C PHE A 261 3.99 4.70 -20.42
N GLU A 262 4.50 4.19 -21.53
CA GLU A 262 5.73 3.38 -21.55
C GLU A 262 6.94 4.17 -21.02
N ARG A 263 7.06 5.45 -21.37
CA ARG A 263 8.10 6.34 -20.82
C ARG A 263 7.99 6.47 -19.30
N GLU A 264 6.79 6.62 -18.76
CA GLU A 264 6.57 6.68 -17.31
C GLU A 264 6.92 5.35 -16.61
N GLN A 265 6.58 4.20 -17.22
CA GLN A 265 6.95 2.89 -16.67
C GLN A 265 8.47 2.67 -16.70
N PHE A 266 9.13 3.10 -17.77
CA PHE A 266 10.58 3.03 -17.89
C PHE A 266 11.28 3.93 -16.85
N ALA A 267 10.77 5.16 -16.64
CA ALA A 267 11.25 6.04 -15.59
C ALA A 267 11.10 5.44 -14.18
N ARG A 268 9.98 4.74 -13.92
CA ARG A 268 9.77 3.98 -12.68
C ARG A 268 10.78 2.86 -12.49
N PHE A 269 11.06 2.09 -13.54
CA PHE A 269 12.11 1.06 -13.51
C PHE A 269 13.48 1.67 -13.19
N LYS A 270 13.85 2.76 -13.88
CA LYS A 270 15.13 3.46 -13.65
C LYS A 270 15.24 4.07 -12.25
N ALA A 271 14.14 4.55 -11.70
CA ALA A 271 14.14 5.06 -10.33
C ALA A 271 14.55 3.98 -9.31
N TRP A 272 14.12 2.73 -9.52
CA TRP A 272 14.58 1.61 -8.70
C TRP A 272 16.06 1.30 -8.90
N ASP A 273 16.55 1.27 -10.15
CA ASP A 273 17.99 1.10 -10.44
C ASP A 273 18.82 2.14 -9.66
N TYR A 274 18.39 3.40 -9.68
CA TYR A 274 19.07 4.49 -8.97
C TYR A 274 19.10 4.31 -7.45
N LEU A 275 17.98 3.89 -6.85
CA LEU A 275 17.91 3.68 -5.40
C LEU A 275 18.80 2.50 -4.96
N TYR A 276 18.89 1.46 -5.78
CA TYR A 276 19.72 0.28 -5.53
C TYR A 276 21.21 0.51 -5.77
N ASP A 277 21.55 1.28 -6.81
CA ASP A 277 22.92 1.49 -7.25
C ASP A 277 23.51 2.83 -6.79
N SER A 278 22.82 3.51 -5.86
CA SER A 278 23.19 4.83 -5.33
C SER A 278 24.60 4.89 -4.69
N HIS A 279 25.18 3.74 -4.36
CA HIS A 279 26.57 3.63 -3.91
C HIS A 279 27.61 3.60 -5.04
N ARG A 280 27.20 3.52 -6.32
CA ARG A 280 28.10 3.35 -7.47
C ARG A 280 28.02 4.45 -8.52
N THR A 281 26.95 5.24 -8.57
CA THR A 281 26.78 6.27 -9.59
C THR A 281 26.63 7.68 -9.00
N PRO A 282 27.53 8.64 -9.31
CA PRO A 282 27.45 10.02 -8.82
C PRO A 282 26.42 10.88 -9.59
N ARG A 283 25.44 10.25 -10.23
CA ARG A 283 24.46 10.93 -11.11
C ARG A 283 23.21 11.31 -10.34
N SER A 284 22.57 12.38 -10.79
CA SER A 284 21.26 12.80 -10.28
C SER A 284 20.17 12.17 -11.14
N PHE A 285 19.30 11.34 -10.54
CA PHE A 285 18.11 10.83 -11.22
C PHE A 285 17.27 11.97 -11.81
N THR A 286 17.20 13.11 -11.11
CA THR A 286 16.45 14.28 -11.55
C THR A 286 17.01 14.88 -12.84
N GLU A 287 18.34 14.92 -13.00
CA GLU A 287 18.96 15.41 -14.25
C GLU A 287 18.72 14.42 -15.40
N ASP A 288 18.85 13.13 -15.13
CA ASP A 288 18.66 12.08 -16.12
C ASP A 288 17.21 12.01 -16.60
N ILE A 289 16.23 12.09 -15.70
CA ILE A 289 14.81 12.04 -16.06
C ILE A 289 14.38 13.28 -16.87
N ILE A 290 14.91 14.47 -16.55
CA ILE A 290 14.64 15.68 -17.35
C ILE A 290 15.20 15.50 -18.76
N THR A 291 16.41 14.97 -18.88
CA THR A 291 17.05 14.71 -20.19
C THR A 291 16.27 13.67 -20.99
N PHE A 292 15.89 12.55 -20.35
CA PHE A 292 15.08 11.50 -20.96
C PHE A 292 13.72 11.99 -21.46
N LEU A 293 13.03 12.81 -20.66
CA LEU A 293 11.72 13.35 -21.04
C LEU A 293 11.82 14.39 -22.16
N ALA A 294 12.97 15.06 -22.30
CA ALA A 294 13.25 16.03 -23.35
C ALA A 294 13.72 15.38 -24.67
N ASP A 295 14.11 14.11 -24.65
CA ASP A 295 14.49 13.36 -25.84
C ASP A 295 13.23 12.83 -26.56
N ASP A 296 13.00 13.25 -27.81
CA ASP A 296 11.89 12.79 -28.65
C ASP A 296 12.01 11.30 -29.01
N GLU A 297 13.23 10.76 -29.04
CA GLU A 297 13.49 9.35 -29.32
C GLU A 297 13.41 8.50 -28.04
N GLY A 298 13.44 9.13 -26.85
CA GLY A 298 13.24 8.47 -25.56
C GLY A 298 14.42 7.62 -25.11
N HIS A 299 15.65 8.04 -25.42
CA HIS A 299 16.84 7.36 -24.94
C HIS A 299 17.17 7.77 -23.50
N TRP A 300 17.40 6.79 -22.64
CA TRP A 300 17.95 7.08 -21.32
C TRP A 300 19.40 7.57 -21.46
N PRO A 301 19.81 8.61 -20.74
CA PRO A 301 21.20 9.07 -20.75
C PRO A 301 22.18 7.94 -20.41
N ASP A 302 23.03 7.56 -21.35
CA ASP A 302 23.88 6.37 -21.22
C ASP A 302 24.90 6.48 -20.08
N SER A 303 25.22 5.37 -19.43
CA SER A 303 26.13 5.28 -18.26
C SER A 303 27.62 5.23 -18.63
N SER A 304 27.94 5.33 -19.92
CA SER A 304 29.25 4.97 -20.47
C SER A 304 30.15 6.17 -20.82
N THR A 305 29.71 7.42 -20.63
CA THR A 305 30.56 8.59 -20.86
C THR A 305 31.23 9.02 -19.54
N PRO A 306 32.52 8.73 -19.31
CA PRO A 306 33.22 9.31 -18.17
C PRO A 306 33.16 10.84 -18.30
N ARG A 307 32.78 11.53 -17.22
CA ARG A 307 32.98 12.98 -17.09
C ARG A 307 34.43 13.23 -17.51
N GLN A 308 34.64 13.92 -18.64
CA GLN A 308 35.95 14.47 -18.95
C GLN A 308 36.35 15.30 -17.74
N GLN A 309 37.37 14.81 -17.02
CA GLN A 309 38.03 15.60 -16.01
C GLN A 309 38.47 16.88 -16.71
N ASN A 310 38.02 18.02 -16.21
CA ASN A 310 38.62 19.31 -16.54
C ASN A 310 40.10 19.24 -16.14
N SER A 311 40.92 18.85 -17.11
CA SER A 311 42.33 19.19 -17.13
C SER A 311 42.43 20.64 -17.56
N ASP A 312 42.09 21.57 -16.64
CA ASP A 312 42.67 22.90 -16.71
C ASP A 312 44.06 22.82 -16.08
N SER A 313 44.95 22.46 -16.99
CA SER A 313 46.36 22.79 -17.01
C SER A 313 46.65 24.11 -16.31
N ARG A 314 47.59 24.03 -15.37
CA ARG A 314 48.48 25.12 -15.00
C ARG A 314 48.89 25.91 -16.25
N SER A 315 48.73 27.23 -16.20
CA SER A 315 49.63 28.21 -16.79
C SER A 315 49.56 29.46 -15.92
#